data_AF-A0A1B6LFL2-F1
#
_entry.id   AF-A0A1B6LFL2-F1
#
_cell.length_a   1.000
_cell.length_b   1.000
_cell.length_c   1.000
_cell.angle_alpha   90.00
_cell.angle_beta   90.00
_cell.angle_gamma   90.00
#
_symmetry.space_group_name_H-M   'P 1'
#
loop_
_entity.id
_entity.type
_entity.pdbx_description
1 polymer ?
#
loop_
_entity_poly.entity_id
_entity_poly.type
_entity_poly.pdbx_seq_one_letter_code
_entity_poly.pdbx_strand_id
1 'polypeptide(L)'
;WNIYDLITELMFAMTVAFWISAYITMGSLPDLERKYWHYLDPQLLAEGLFCIGTVMAYMKLLLLIQINYILGPMQVSLGKMTVDFSRFFVIFTIVIGSFTAGLCRLYDYYDGMKQIDPETNSESEQESSFVGPLSTFDLLFWGLFCMSSQDASNVVIENLPSENGELESINTHDFTQAVGYSLFGVYTVLNVVVLLNMLIAAMSNSFTAVTENVDVE
;
A
#
# COMPACT_ATOMS: atom_id res chain seq x y z
N TRP A 1 -0.12 8.48 -24.10
CA TRP A 1 1.16 9.21 -24.07
C TRP A 1 0.99 10.70 -23.82
N ASN A 2 0.15 11.43 -24.56
CA ASN A 2 -0.05 12.87 -24.29
C ASN A 2 -0.50 13.20 -22.85
N ILE A 3 -1.41 12.40 -22.27
CA ILE A 3 -1.82 12.56 -20.85
C ILE A 3 -0.65 12.28 -19.90
N TYR A 4 0.16 11.27 -20.21
CA TYR A 4 1.34 10.91 -19.42
C TYR A 4 2.39 12.03 -19.44
N ASP A 5 2.66 12.58 -20.62
CA ASP A 5 3.55 13.72 -20.80
C ASP A 5 3.02 14.95 -20.06
N LEU A 6 1.72 15.24 -20.17
CA LEU A 6 1.08 16.33 -19.43
C LEU A 6 1.26 16.18 -17.92
N ILE A 7 1.06 14.98 -17.36
CA ILE A 7 1.24 14.73 -15.92
C ILE A 7 2.71 14.89 -15.54
N THR A 8 3.64 14.37 -16.34
CA THR A 8 5.09 14.47 -16.06
C THR A 8 5.54 15.94 -16.04
N GLU A 9 5.15 16.72 -17.06
CA GLU A 9 5.45 18.16 -17.12
C GLU A 9 4.78 18.93 -15.97
N LEU A 10 3.57 18.54 -15.57
CA LEU A 10 2.88 19.14 -14.43
C LEU A 10 3.63 18.86 -13.11
N MET A 11 4.16 17.65 -12.91
CA MET A 11 4.98 17.33 -11.73
C MET A 11 6.23 18.22 -11.66
N PHE A 12 6.92 18.44 -12.79
CA PHE A 12 8.07 19.34 -12.85
C PHE A 12 7.69 20.82 -12.66
N ALA A 13 6.57 21.26 -13.24
CA ALA A 13 6.06 22.62 -13.05
C ALA A 13 5.72 22.90 -11.57
N MET A 14 5.06 21.94 -10.90
CA MET A 14 4.76 22.01 -9.47
C MET A 14 6.03 22.02 -8.62
N THR A 15 7.05 21.21 -8.98
CA THR A 15 8.36 21.22 -8.32
C THR A 15 8.99 22.61 -8.34
N VAL A 16 9.03 23.25 -9.52
CA VAL A 16 9.60 24.61 -9.66
C VAL A 16 8.80 25.63 -8.86
N ALA A 17 7.46 25.52 -8.85
CA ALA A 17 6.61 26.40 -8.04
C ALA A 17 6.90 26.27 -6.54
N PHE A 18 7.10 25.06 -6.03
CA PHE A 18 7.44 24.83 -4.63
C PHE A 18 8.87 25.28 -4.29
N TRP A 19 9.85 25.13 -5.20
CA TRP A 19 11.18 25.72 -4.99
C TRP A 19 11.15 27.25 -4.94
N ILE A 20 10.35 27.90 -5.79
CA ILE A 20 10.16 29.35 -5.72
C ILE A 20 9.52 29.72 -4.38
N SER A 21 8.49 28.98 -3.94
CA SER A 21 7.87 29.19 -2.63
C SER A 21 8.90 29.04 -1.50
N ALA A 22 9.71 27.98 -1.53
CA ALA A 22 10.75 27.73 -0.53
C ALA A 22 11.77 28.89 -0.48
N TYR A 23 12.20 29.38 -1.64
CA TYR A 23 13.13 30.51 -1.74
C TYR A 23 12.57 31.79 -1.13
N ILE A 24 11.29 32.10 -1.35
CA ILE A 24 10.63 33.27 -0.78
C ILE A 24 10.52 33.14 0.75
N THR A 25 10.16 31.95 1.25
CA THR A 25 9.93 31.72 2.69
C THR A 25 11.24 31.63 3.49
N MET A 26 12.37 31.27 2.85
CA MET A 26 13.69 31.14 3.49
C MET A 26 14.13 32.41 4.24
N GLY A 27 13.74 33.60 3.78
CA GLY A 27 14.09 34.86 4.47
C GLY A 27 13.27 35.14 5.73
N SER A 28 12.20 34.39 5.99
CA SER A 28 11.23 34.65 7.08
C SER A 28 11.28 33.62 8.22
N LEU A 29 11.88 32.46 7.98
CA LEU A 29 11.96 31.37 8.95
C LEU A 29 13.39 31.23 9.51
N PRO A 30 13.53 30.80 10.78
CA PRO A 30 14.85 30.47 11.33
C PRO A 30 15.48 29.31 10.55
N ASP A 31 16.80 29.39 10.35
CA ASP A 31 17.59 28.35 9.69
C ASP A 31 17.67 27.11 10.59
N LEU A 32 16.74 26.18 10.38
CA LEU A 32 16.58 24.94 11.13
C LEU A 32 17.18 23.77 10.35
N GLU A 33 17.78 22.81 11.05
CA GLU A 33 18.16 21.54 10.45
C GLU A 33 16.95 20.79 9.88
N ARG A 34 17.14 20.07 8.76
CA ARG A 34 16.08 19.37 8.01
C ARG A 34 15.15 18.49 8.85
N LYS A 35 15.66 17.87 9.91
CA LYS A 35 14.87 16.99 10.80
C LYS A 35 13.79 17.73 11.60
N TYR A 36 13.89 19.05 11.71
CA TYR A 36 12.93 19.91 12.43
C TYR A 36 11.96 20.63 11.49
N TRP A 37 12.06 20.38 10.18
CA TRP A 37 11.15 20.98 9.21
C TRP A 37 9.75 20.43 9.38
N HIS A 38 8.76 21.25 9.08
CA HIS A 38 7.37 20.82 9.03
C HIS A 38 7.20 19.78 7.90
N TYR A 39 6.32 18.79 8.08
CA TYR A 39 6.13 17.72 7.08
C TYR A 39 5.61 18.22 5.72
N LEU A 40 4.97 19.40 5.69
CA LEU A 40 4.54 20.12 4.48
C LEU A 40 5.48 21.27 4.09
N ASP A 41 6.75 21.23 4.50
CA ASP A 41 7.71 22.23 4.06
C ASP A 41 7.78 22.25 2.52
N PRO A 42 7.72 23.43 1.87
CA PRO A 42 7.72 23.54 0.41
C PRO A 42 8.92 22.86 -0.24
N GLN A 43 10.09 22.84 0.41
CA GLN A 43 11.27 22.16 -0.10
C GLN A 43 11.10 20.64 -0.13
N LEU A 44 10.50 20.05 0.92
CA LEU A 44 10.22 18.61 0.98
C LEU A 44 9.19 18.18 -0.08
N LEU A 45 8.14 18.99 -0.27
CA LEU A 45 7.14 18.76 -1.31
C LEU A 45 7.76 18.84 -2.71
N ALA A 46 8.64 19.82 -2.95
CA ALA A 46 9.35 19.95 -4.23
C ALA A 46 10.23 18.72 -4.51
N GLU A 47 11.02 18.27 -3.54
CA GLU A 47 11.89 17.09 -3.70
C GLU A 47 11.09 15.81 -3.96
N GLY A 48 9.96 15.63 -3.26
CA GLY A 48 9.06 14.50 -3.48
C GLY A 48 8.45 14.48 -4.89
N LEU A 49 7.93 15.62 -5.35
CA LEU A 49 7.36 15.76 -6.70
C LEU A 49 8.44 15.63 -7.79
N PHE A 50 9.64 16.15 -7.55
CA PHE A 50 10.78 15.99 -8.45
C PHE A 50 11.17 14.52 -8.61
N CYS A 51 11.19 13.77 -7.51
CA CYS A 51 11.45 12.33 -7.52
C CYS A 51 10.43 11.59 -8.39
N ILE A 52 9.13 11.83 -8.16
CA ILE A 52 8.04 11.23 -8.94
C ILE A 52 8.16 11.60 -10.42
N GLY A 53 8.33 12.89 -10.74
CA GLY A 53 8.50 13.37 -12.11
C GLY A 53 9.71 12.75 -12.82
N THR A 54 10.82 12.57 -12.11
CA THR A 54 12.03 11.93 -12.65
C THR A 54 11.77 10.47 -13.00
N VAL A 55 11.14 9.69 -12.10
CA VAL A 55 10.76 8.30 -12.40
C VAL A 55 9.86 8.23 -13.62
N MET A 56 8.87 9.12 -13.71
CA MET A 56 7.99 9.19 -14.88
C MET A 56 8.75 9.54 -16.17
N ALA A 57 9.69 10.47 -16.11
CA ALA A 57 10.53 10.83 -17.26
C ALA A 57 11.37 9.64 -17.75
N TYR A 58 11.96 8.86 -16.84
CA TYR A 58 12.71 7.65 -17.21
C TYR A 58 11.82 6.53 -17.75
N MET A 59 10.62 6.35 -17.20
CA MET A 59 9.64 5.37 -17.70
C MET A 59 9.22 5.67 -19.15
N LYS A 60 9.33 6.91 -19.62
CA LYS A 60 9.13 7.26 -21.04
C LYS A 60 10.13 6.58 -21.97
N LEU A 61 11.31 6.18 -21.49
CA LEU A 61 12.28 5.42 -22.28
C LEU A 61 11.73 4.06 -22.73
N LEU A 62 10.67 3.54 -22.10
CA LEU A 62 9.95 2.38 -22.61
C LEU A 62 9.45 2.60 -24.05
N LEU A 63 9.19 3.84 -24.49
CA LEU A 63 8.86 4.14 -25.89
C LEU A 63 9.98 3.80 -26.87
N LEU A 64 11.24 3.84 -26.46
CA LEU A 64 12.36 3.44 -27.33
C LEU A 64 12.33 1.94 -27.65
N ILE A 65 11.73 1.13 -26.76
CA ILE A 65 11.56 -0.31 -26.96
C ILE A 65 10.65 -0.59 -28.17
N GLN A 66 9.73 0.33 -28.51
CA GLN A 66 8.84 0.21 -29.69
C GLN A 66 9.59 0.10 -31.00
N ILE A 67 10.80 0.67 -31.06
CA ILE A 67 11.62 0.70 -32.28
C ILE A 67 12.18 -0.70 -32.59
N ASN A 68 12.33 -1.55 -31.59
CA ASN A 68 12.87 -2.89 -31.77
C ASN A 68 11.81 -3.83 -32.38
N TYR A 69 12.16 -4.52 -33.47
CA TYR A 69 11.28 -5.46 -34.16
C TYR A 69 10.71 -6.58 -33.26
N ILE A 70 11.49 -7.07 -32.29
CA ILE A 70 11.07 -8.16 -31.39
C ILE A 70 10.31 -7.60 -30.18
N LEU A 71 10.83 -6.54 -29.56
CA LEU A 71 10.28 -6.02 -28.31
C LEU A 71 9.10 -5.06 -28.51
N GLY A 72 8.98 -4.44 -29.68
CA GLY A 72 7.94 -3.46 -29.99
C GLY A 72 6.52 -4.03 -29.91
N PRO A 73 6.21 -5.16 -30.58
CA PRO A 73 4.92 -5.83 -30.44
C PRO A 73 4.58 -6.18 -29.00
N MET A 74 5.55 -6.69 -28.23
CA MET A 74 5.34 -7.02 -26.81
C MET A 74 4.97 -5.79 -25.97
N GLN A 75 5.61 -4.65 -26.22
CA GLN A 75 5.27 -3.41 -25.51
C GLN A 75 3.86 -2.90 -25.89
N VAL A 76 3.47 -2.98 -27.15
CA VAL A 76 2.12 -2.60 -27.58
C VAL A 76 1.08 -3.48 -26.89
N SER A 77 1.34 -4.79 -26.81
CA SER A 77 0.50 -5.73 -26.05
C SER A 77 0.41 -5.37 -24.57
N LEU A 78 1.53 -5.02 -23.92
CA LEU A 78 1.55 -4.57 -22.53
C LEU A 78 0.66 -3.35 -22.29
N GLY A 79 0.68 -2.38 -23.22
CA GLY A 79 -0.18 -1.20 -23.15
C GLY A 79 -1.66 -1.55 -23.22
N LYS A 80 -2.06 -2.47 -24.11
CA LYS A 80 -3.44 -2.93 -24.24
C LYS A 80 -3.90 -3.74 -23.02
N MET A 81 -3.05 -4.63 -22.51
CA MET A 81 -3.31 -5.39 -21.28
C MET A 81 -3.53 -4.51 -20.06
N THR A 82 -2.82 -3.37 -19.98
CA THR A 82 -2.94 -2.46 -18.83
C THR A 82 -4.38 -1.95 -18.66
N VAL A 83 -5.13 -1.79 -19.77
CA VAL A 83 -6.55 -1.43 -19.72
C VAL A 83 -7.39 -2.57 -19.14
N ASP A 84 -7.13 -3.82 -19.52
CA ASP A 84 -7.83 -4.97 -18.97
C ASP A 84 -7.47 -5.20 -17.49
N PHE A 85 -6.20 -5.04 -17.13
CA PHE A 85 -5.73 -5.02 -15.73
C PHE A 85 -6.49 -3.96 -14.91
N SER A 86 -6.66 -2.75 -15.44
CA SER A 86 -7.35 -1.66 -14.70
C SER A 86 -8.81 -1.99 -14.37
N ARG A 87 -9.50 -2.76 -15.23
CA ARG A 87 -10.86 -3.24 -14.96
C ARG A 87 -10.87 -4.28 -13.84
N PHE A 88 -9.90 -5.18 -13.84
CA PHE A 88 -9.75 -6.20 -12.81
C PHE A 88 -9.31 -5.62 -11.46
N PHE A 89 -8.53 -4.54 -11.47
CA PHE A 89 -8.09 -3.82 -10.28
C PHE A 89 -9.26 -3.26 -9.43
N VAL A 90 -10.40 -2.95 -10.05
CA VAL A 90 -11.61 -2.56 -9.32
C VAL A 90 -12.10 -3.67 -8.40
N ILE A 91 -12.01 -4.94 -8.83
CA ILE A 91 -12.39 -6.11 -8.03
C ILE A 91 -11.46 -6.23 -6.82
N PHE A 92 -10.15 -6.08 -7.03
CA PHE A 92 -9.17 -6.04 -5.93
C PHE A 92 -9.51 -4.95 -4.91
N THR A 93 -9.83 -3.74 -5.37
CA THR A 93 -10.16 -2.62 -4.49
C THR A 93 -11.41 -2.89 -3.65
N ILE A 94 -12.45 -3.49 -4.24
CA ILE A 94 -13.68 -3.87 -3.52
C ILE A 94 -13.37 -4.93 -2.45
N VAL A 95 -12.61 -5.96 -2.80
CA VAL A 95 -12.21 -7.02 -1.87
C VAL A 95 -11.42 -6.44 -0.71
N ILE A 96 -10.32 -5.73 -0.99
CA ILE A 96 -9.49 -5.10 0.05
C ILE A 96 -10.34 -4.19 0.93
N GLY A 97 -11.15 -3.31 0.35
CA GLY A 97 -12.02 -2.41 1.12
C GLY A 97 -13.01 -3.16 2.04
N SER A 98 -13.57 -4.28 1.59
CA SER A 98 -14.49 -5.09 2.40
C SER A 98 -13.80 -5.74 3.61
N PHE A 99 -12.59 -6.29 3.41
CA PHE A 99 -11.80 -6.88 4.49
C PHE A 99 -11.21 -5.80 5.40
N THR A 100 -10.81 -4.64 4.86
CA THR A 100 -10.36 -3.48 5.64
C THR A 100 -11.45 -3.03 6.59
N ALA A 101 -12.67 -2.82 6.11
CA ALA A 101 -13.77 -2.39 6.97
C ALA A 101 -14.11 -3.43 8.05
N GLY A 102 -14.10 -4.72 7.70
CA GLY A 102 -14.41 -5.82 8.63
C GLY A 102 -13.35 -6.01 9.72
N LEU A 103 -12.07 -6.11 9.32
CA LEU A 103 -10.96 -6.30 10.25
C LEU A 103 -10.72 -5.06 11.09
N CYS A 104 -10.76 -3.85 10.51
CA CYS A 104 -10.65 -2.62 11.27
C CYS A 104 -11.68 -2.58 12.38
N ARG A 105 -12.95 -2.88 12.08
CA ARG A 105 -13.98 -2.86 13.11
C ARG A 105 -13.84 -3.96 14.18
N LEU A 106 -13.22 -5.09 13.84
CA LEU A 106 -12.94 -6.16 14.80
C LEU A 106 -11.83 -5.76 15.79
N TYR A 107 -10.80 -5.05 15.33
CA TYR A 107 -9.62 -4.70 16.10
C TYR A 107 -9.62 -3.29 16.72
N ASP A 108 -10.52 -2.39 16.28
CA ASP A 108 -10.67 -1.00 16.76
C ASP A 108 -10.75 -0.90 18.30
N TYR A 109 -11.38 -1.88 18.96
CA TYR A 109 -11.50 -1.90 20.42
C TYR A 109 -10.20 -2.20 21.16
N TYR A 110 -9.19 -2.76 20.49
CA TYR A 110 -7.93 -3.17 21.10
C TYR A 110 -6.83 -2.10 20.97
N ASP A 111 -7.17 -0.90 20.46
CA ASP A 111 -6.22 0.20 20.30
C ASP A 111 -5.51 0.53 21.62
N GLY A 112 -4.17 0.59 21.57
CA GLY A 112 -3.33 0.95 22.71
C GLY A 112 -3.32 -0.04 23.87
N MET A 113 -3.93 -1.23 23.74
CA MET A 113 -3.89 -2.25 24.79
C MET A 113 -2.47 -2.83 24.93
N LYS A 114 -2.03 -2.96 26.19
CA LYS A 114 -0.71 -3.49 26.56
C LYS A 114 -0.87 -4.63 27.54
N GLN A 115 -0.16 -5.71 27.29
CA GLN A 115 -0.10 -6.87 28.15
C GLN A 115 1.29 -6.97 28.76
N ILE A 116 1.35 -7.16 30.08
CA ILE A 116 2.59 -7.38 30.81
C ILE A 116 2.63 -8.83 31.22
N ASP A 117 3.65 -9.56 30.78
CA ASP A 117 3.87 -10.93 31.21
C ASP A 117 4.38 -10.93 32.67
N PRO A 118 3.65 -11.53 33.63
CA PRO A 118 4.04 -11.53 35.04
C PRO A 118 5.32 -12.34 35.33
N GLU A 119 5.71 -13.28 34.46
CA GLU A 119 6.91 -14.10 34.68
C GLU A 119 8.18 -13.44 34.14
N THR A 120 8.08 -12.76 33.00
CA THR A 120 9.23 -12.19 32.29
C THR A 120 9.34 -10.66 32.37
N ASN A 121 8.30 -9.98 32.87
CA ASN A 121 8.15 -8.51 32.82
C ASN A 121 8.28 -7.93 31.39
N SER A 122 8.03 -8.72 30.35
CA SER A 122 8.00 -8.20 28.98
C SER A 122 6.66 -7.54 28.68
N GLU A 123 6.70 -6.35 28.08
CA GLU A 123 5.51 -5.65 27.58
C GLU A 123 5.26 -6.04 26.11
N SER A 124 4.07 -6.55 25.81
CA SER A 124 3.57 -6.69 24.44
C SER A 124 2.44 -5.68 24.23
N GLU A 125 2.45 -5.02 23.07
CA GLU A 125 1.46 -4.01 22.69
C GLU A 125 0.65 -4.52 21.49
N GLN A 126 -0.63 -4.15 21.43
CA GLN A 126 -1.46 -4.46 20.27
C GLN A 126 -0.86 -3.85 18.99
N GLU A 127 -0.69 -4.69 17.98
CA GLU A 127 -0.17 -4.26 16.68
C GLU A 127 -1.15 -3.26 16.02
N SER A 128 -0.64 -2.08 15.64
CA SER A 128 -1.44 -1.01 15.01
C SER A 128 -1.95 -1.34 13.60
N SER A 129 -1.53 -2.49 13.07
CA SER A 129 -1.80 -2.95 11.71
C SER A 129 -3.30 -3.10 11.41
N PHE A 130 -4.14 -3.51 12.36
CA PHE A 130 -5.59 -3.65 12.16
C PHE A 130 -6.45 -2.59 12.86
N VAL A 131 -5.86 -1.68 13.63
CA VAL A 131 -6.62 -0.73 14.44
C VAL A 131 -7.16 0.42 13.58
N GLY A 132 -6.32 0.97 12.70
CA GLY A 132 -6.68 2.07 11.82
C GLY A 132 -7.17 1.60 10.45
N PRO A 133 -8.09 2.33 9.78
CA PRO A 133 -8.54 1.98 8.44
C PRO A 133 -7.41 2.10 7.39
N LEU A 134 -6.54 3.11 7.52
CA LEU A 134 -5.41 3.29 6.61
C LEU A 134 -4.28 2.27 6.86
N SER A 135 -3.97 1.96 8.12
CA SER A 135 -2.98 0.93 8.46
C SER A 135 -3.47 -0.46 8.06
N THR A 136 -4.75 -0.76 8.27
CA THR A 136 -5.37 -2.00 7.81
C THR A 136 -5.33 -2.12 6.29
N PHE A 137 -5.66 -1.03 5.59
CA PHE A 137 -5.54 -1.02 4.13
C PHE A 137 -4.11 -1.27 3.68
N ASP A 138 -3.12 -0.65 4.30
CA ASP A 138 -1.69 -0.83 3.97
C ASP A 138 -1.24 -2.27 4.20
N LEU A 139 -1.55 -2.86 5.36
CA LEU A 139 -1.24 -4.26 5.66
C LEU A 139 -1.87 -5.20 4.63
N LEU A 140 -3.15 -5.03 4.32
CA LEU A 140 -3.84 -5.87 3.33
C LEU A 140 -3.28 -5.65 1.93
N PHE A 141 -3.00 -4.40 1.54
CA PHE A 141 -2.39 -4.06 0.25
C PHE A 141 -1.04 -4.77 0.07
N TRP A 142 -0.15 -4.70 1.05
CA TRP A 142 1.11 -5.46 1.02
C TRP A 142 0.90 -6.97 1.15
N GLY A 143 -0.20 -7.39 1.77
CA GLY A 143 -0.68 -8.77 1.79
C GLY A 143 -1.02 -9.34 0.42
N LEU A 144 -1.33 -8.50 -0.60
CA LEU A 144 -1.45 -8.97 -1.99
C LEU A 144 -0.17 -9.62 -2.50
N PHE A 145 0.99 -9.15 -2.02
CA PHE A 145 2.32 -9.63 -2.38
C PHE A 145 2.88 -10.62 -1.35
N CYS A 146 2.05 -11.11 -0.43
CA CYS A 146 2.45 -11.97 0.69
C CYS A 146 3.55 -11.34 1.58
N MET A 147 3.60 -10.01 1.69
CA MET A 147 4.60 -9.30 2.53
C MET A 147 4.06 -8.89 3.90
N SER A 148 2.78 -9.14 4.18
CA SER A 148 2.14 -8.87 5.46
C SER A 148 2.59 -9.86 6.54
N SER A 149 2.89 -9.36 7.74
CA SER A 149 3.18 -10.21 8.91
C SER A 149 1.94 -11.00 9.35
N GLN A 150 2.13 -12.27 9.70
CA GLN A 150 1.06 -13.12 10.26
C GLN A 150 0.70 -12.72 11.69
N ASP A 151 1.68 -12.19 12.43
CA ASP A 151 1.52 -11.77 13.82
C ASP A 151 0.60 -10.55 13.98
N ALA A 152 0.30 -9.86 12.87
CA ALA A 152 -0.65 -8.75 12.85
C ALA A 152 -2.04 -9.16 13.36
N SER A 153 -2.43 -10.44 13.24
CA SER A 153 -3.74 -10.95 13.71
C SER A 153 -3.74 -11.38 15.19
N ASN A 154 -2.65 -11.17 15.92
CA ASN A 154 -2.65 -11.41 17.36
C ASN A 154 -3.48 -10.34 18.07
N VAL A 155 -4.22 -10.78 19.07
CA VAL A 155 -5.04 -9.93 19.93
C VAL A 155 -4.37 -9.85 21.29
N VAL A 156 -3.86 -8.67 21.62
CA VAL A 156 -3.22 -8.35 22.90
C VAL A 156 -4.21 -7.57 23.75
N ILE A 157 -4.35 -7.97 25.01
CA ILE A 157 -5.33 -7.41 25.94
C ILE A 157 -4.65 -7.10 27.26
N GLU A 158 -5.08 -6.01 27.89
CA GLU A 158 -4.64 -5.67 29.24
C GLU A 158 -4.91 -6.79 30.26
N ASN A 159 -4.01 -6.89 31.23
CA ASN A 159 -4.14 -7.81 32.35
C ASN A 159 -5.36 -7.41 33.21
N LEU A 160 -6.01 -8.40 33.84
CA LEU A 160 -7.15 -8.14 34.71
C LEU A 160 -6.69 -7.35 35.96
N PRO A 161 -7.48 -6.36 36.42
CA PRO A 161 -7.17 -5.66 37.66
C PRO A 161 -7.42 -6.59 38.85
N SER A 162 -6.40 -6.88 39.65
CA SER A 162 -6.56 -7.55 40.95
C SER A 162 -6.94 -6.55 42.04
N GLU A 163 -7.79 -6.97 42.99
CA GLU A 163 -8.15 -6.19 44.18
C GLU A 163 -6.92 -5.84 45.08
N ASN A 164 -5.79 -6.53 44.91
CA ASN A 164 -4.59 -6.35 45.75
C ASN A 164 -3.44 -5.59 45.06
N GLY A 165 -3.62 -5.10 43.84
CA GLY A 165 -2.58 -4.36 43.10
C GLY A 165 -1.46 -5.23 42.51
N GLU A 166 -1.59 -6.56 42.54
CA GLU A 166 -0.73 -7.50 41.82
C GLU A 166 -1.37 -7.85 40.47
N LEU A 167 -0.57 -8.01 39.40
CA LEU A 167 -1.06 -8.35 38.06
C LEU A 167 -1.61 -9.79 38.06
N GLU A 168 -2.90 -9.98 38.29
CA GLU A 168 -3.52 -11.31 38.29
C GLU A 168 -4.09 -11.64 36.90
N SER A 169 -3.54 -12.69 36.29
CA SER A 169 -4.07 -13.39 35.12
C SER A 169 -4.05 -12.62 33.78
N ILE A 170 -3.34 -13.20 32.81
CA ILE A 170 -3.46 -12.86 31.39
C ILE A 170 -4.87 -13.21 30.92
N ASN A 171 -5.59 -12.23 30.35
CA ASN A 171 -6.86 -12.47 29.67
C ASN A 171 -6.63 -12.60 28.17
N THR A 172 -7.26 -13.58 27.52
CA THR A 172 -7.15 -13.80 26.07
C THR A 172 -8.53 -13.85 25.43
N HIS A 173 -8.70 -13.16 24.31
CA HIS A 173 -9.93 -13.24 23.50
C HIS A 173 -9.70 -14.19 22.31
N ASP A 174 -9.61 -15.48 22.61
CA ASP A 174 -9.30 -16.54 21.64
C ASP A 174 -10.30 -16.57 20.48
N PHE A 175 -11.58 -16.25 20.74
CA PHE A 175 -12.60 -16.20 19.70
C PHE A 175 -12.33 -15.07 18.69
N THR A 176 -12.06 -13.86 19.17
CA THR A 176 -11.72 -12.72 18.30
C THR A 176 -10.47 -13.00 17.50
N GLN A 177 -9.44 -13.54 18.15
CA GLN A 177 -8.19 -13.94 17.50
C GLN A 177 -8.45 -14.99 16.42
N ALA A 178 -9.22 -16.04 16.72
CA ALA A 178 -9.57 -17.07 15.74
C ALA A 178 -10.34 -16.50 14.54
N VAL A 179 -11.27 -15.58 14.75
CA VAL A 179 -12.00 -14.88 13.67
C VAL A 179 -11.04 -14.02 12.84
N GLY A 180 -10.14 -13.28 13.48
CA GLY A 180 -9.12 -12.47 12.83
C GLY A 180 -8.20 -13.30 11.92
N TYR A 181 -7.60 -14.36 12.47
CA TYR A 181 -6.78 -15.31 11.71
C TYR A 181 -7.56 -15.96 10.56
N SER A 182 -8.81 -16.33 10.78
CA SER A 182 -9.66 -16.95 9.75
C SER A 182 -9.95 -15.97 8.61
N LEU A 183 -10.36 -14.73 8.92
CA LEU A 183 -10.66 -13.71 7.91
C LEU A 183 -9.39 -13.31 7.13
N PHE A 184 -8.26 -13.16 7.80
CA PHE A 184 -6.98 -12.87 7.15
C PHE A 184 -6.49 -14.04 6.29
N GLY A 185 -6.70 -15.28 6.74
CA GLY A 185 -6.42 -16.48 5.95
C GLY A 185 -7.30 -16.57 4.70
N VAL A 186 -8.61 -16.32 4.84
CA VAL A 186 -9.56 -16.27 3.70
C VAL A 186 -9.19 -15.17 2.72
N TYR A 187 -8.83 -13.98 3.21
CA TYR A 187 -8.31 -12.88 2.39
C TYR A 187 -7.11 -13.33 1.56
N THR A 188 -6.12 -13.97 2.20
CA THR A 188 -4.90 -14.42 1.53
C THR A 188 -5.19 -15.48 0.46
N VAL A 189 -6.03 -16.48 0.77
CA VAL A 189 -6.43 -17.51 -0.20
C VAL A 189 -7.17 -16.88 -1.38
N LEU A 190 -8.14 -16.00 -1.11
CA LEU A 190 -8.92 -15.33 -2.14
C LEU A 190 -8.02 -14.50 -3.06
N ASN A 191 -7.10 -13.72 -2.50
CA ASN A 191 -6.21 -12.89 -3.32
C ASN A 191 -5.20 -13.70 -4.11
N VAL A 192 -4.44 -14.58 -3.44
CA VAL A 192 -3.30 -15.27 -4.06
C VAL A 192 -3.77 -16.41 -4.97
N VAL A 193 -4.75 -17.20 -4.53
CA VAL A 193 -5.18 -18.41 -5.27
C VAL A 193 -6.25 -18.06 -6.30
N VAL A 194 -7.16 -17.15 -6.00
CA VAL A 194 -8.29 -16.86 -6.90
C VAL A 194 -7.98 -15.64 -7.77
N LEU A 195 -7.84 -14.46 -7.16
CA LEU A 195 -7.75 -13.20 -7.93
C LEU A 195 -6.46 -13.09 -8.74
N LEU A 196 -5.32 -13.43 -8.17
CA LEU A 196 -4.03 -13.36 -8.86
C LEU A 196 -4.00 -14.33 -10.04
N ASN A 197 -4.46 -15.57 -9.85
CA ASN A 197 -4.54 -16.55 -10.94
C ASN A 197 -5.55 -16.15 -12.03
N MET A 198 -6.70 -15.59 -11.64
CA MET A 198 -7.67 -15.08 -12.59
C MET A 198 -7.14 -13.86 -13.37
N LEU A 199 -6.36 -13.00 -12.71
CA LEU A 199 -5.68 -11.86 -13.35
C LEU A 199 -4.65 -12.35 -14.38
N ILE A 200 -3.81 -13.33 -14.02
CA ILE A 200 -2.85 -13.93 -14.95
C ILE A 200 -3.58 -14.53 -16.15
N ALA A 201 -4.66 -15.27 -15.93
CA ALA A 201 -5.45 -15.87 -17.01
C ALA A 201 -6.06 -14.81 -17.93
N ALA A 202 -6.63 -13.74 -17.37
CA ALA A 202 -7.19 -12.63 -18.14
C ALA A 202 -6.11 -11.90 -18.96
N MET A 203 -4.95 -11.61 -18.36
CA MET A 203 -3.82 -10.98 -19.06
C MET A 203 -3.25 -11.90 -20.15
N SER A 204 -3.17 -13.21 -19.91
CA SER A 204 -2.72 -14.19 -20.92
C SER A 204 -3.67 -14.24 -22.11
N ASN A 205 -4.98 -14.27 -21.87
CA ASN A 205 -5.97 -14.25 -22.95
C ASN A 205 -5.91 -12.93 -23.74
N SER A 206 -5.76 -11.80 -23.05
CA SER A 206 -5.54 -10.50 -23.69
C SER A 206 -4.23 -10.47 -24.49
N PHE A 207 -3.16 -11.09 -24.01
CA PHE A 207 -1.89 -11.22 -24.75
C PHE A 207 -2.08 -11.93 -26.08
N THR A 208 -2.68 -13.12 -26.04
CA THR A 208 -2.88 -13.96 -27.22
C THR A 208 -3.78 -13.23 -28.21
N ALA A 209 -4.90 -12.67 -27.74
CA ALA A 209 -5.81 -11.91 -28.60
C ALA A 209 -5.16 -10.69 -29.26
N VAL A 210 -4.27 -9.98 -28.55
CA VAL A 210 -3.54 -8.87 -29.16
C VAL A 210 -2.50 -9.37 -30.16
N THR A 211 -1.78 -10.45 -29.84
CA THR A 211 -0.71 -10.99 -30.70
C THR A 211 -1.26 -11.55 -32.01
N GLU A 212 -2.38 -12.28 -31.97
CA GLU A 212 -3.06 -12.81 -33.16
C GLU A 212 -3.52 -11.70 -34.12
N ASN A 213 -3.90 -10.53 -33.60
CA ASN A 213 -4.29 -9.40 -34.44
C ASN A 213 -3.07 -8.63 -35.01
N VAL A 214 -1.92 -8.64 -34.33
CA VAL A 214 -0.68 -8.00 -34.81
C VAL A 214 -0.06 -8.75 -35.98
N ASP A 215 -0.26 -10.07 -36.09
CA ASP A 215 0.20 -10.83 -37.26
C ASP A 215 -0.64 -10.58 -38.53
N VAL A 216 -1.79 -9.88 -38.40
CA VAL A 216 -2.73 -9.58 -39.50
C VAL A 216 -2.71 -8.11 -39.92
N GLU A 217 -2.37 -7.18 -39.00
CA GLU A 217 -2.18 -5.73 -39.26
C GLU A 217 -0.75 -5.36 -39.64
#